data_AF-A0A3A5VME9-F1
#
_entry.id   AF-A0A3A5VME9-F1
#
_cell.length_a   1.000
_cell.length_b   1.000
_cell.length_c   1.000
_cell.angle_alpha   90.00
_cell.angle_beta   90.00
_cell.angle_gamma   90.00
#
_symmetry.space_group_name_H-M   'P 1'
#
loop_
_entity.id
_entity.type
_entity.pdbx_description
1 polymer ?
#
loop_
_entity_poly.entity_id
_entity_poly.type
_entity_poly.pdbx_seq_one_letter_code
_entity_poly.pdbx_strand_id
1 'polypeptide(L)'
;MTVDVHVLGTASARPTSQRSVSGSVVSCDDGLVVVDAGEGFQTRFEHQRKRLKINGMKRRLRPNRIGALVFTHGHLDHTWGALPWLQTMSLDRREPGMLMLAPTSPAVLDALLAGKSIPEGTPPADLAVQWKAWSEVGGFAGFSYPLRWVLGDVFNDRWAEVELDTMRATLLEAMPQPEGWRRSRLVPISTTHSVPSCGWMVEQTGSPGPFDRERAQELGLTEEQRGVLARGENIEHLGSTLEAASFRGPPTPGVKVVVSGDTAERASGFTAGLSPDLLVHESTFLEAQTDKAAEHLHTTASGAARTAQACNAAVLALTHYSSRIKSVQEPLGEARTELLQLDTDLPVLALQDGDVLSVVHGHCTHLVATESGWDAVSIAPNR
;
A
#
# COMPACT_ATOMS: atom_id res chain seq x y z
N MET A 1 16.39 -3.04 -5.63
CA MET A 1 15.41 -2.37 -4.75
C MET A 1 14.08 -2.54 -5.43
N THR A 2 13.20 -3.31 -4.80
CA THR A 2 11.98 -3.77 -5.45
C THR A 2 10.84 -3.62 -4.46
N VAL A 3 9.70 -3.15 -4.92
CA VAL A 3 8.45 -3.13 -4.15
C VAL A 3 7.49 -4.13 -4.80
N ASP A 4 7.03 -5.13 -4.04
CA ASP A 4 6.05 -6.10 -4.56
C ASP A 4 4.67 -5.77 -4.00
N VAL A 5 3.65 -5.72 -4.84
CA VAL A 5 2.24 -5.62 -4.43
C VAL A 5 1.57 -6.96 -4.65
N HIS A 6 1.19 -7.63 -3.57
CA HIS A 6 0.40 -8.85 -3.62
C HIS A 6 -1.08 -8.50 -3.49
N VAL A 7 -1.86 -8.78 -4.53
CA VAL A 7 -3.29 -8.47 -4.58
C VAL A 7 -4.06 -9.69 -4.11
N LEU A 8 -4.72 -9.60 -2.95
CA LEU A 8 -5.41 -10.75 -2.35
C LEU A 8 -6.93 -10.68 -2.50
N GLY A 9 -7.46 -9.63 -3.09
CA GLY A 9 -8.87 -9.46 -3.34
C GLY A 9 -9.12 -8.33 -4.32
N THR A 10 -10.06 -8.54 -5.25
CA THR A 10 -10.34 -7.64 -6.37
C THR A 10 -11.84 -7.37 -6.57
N ALA A 11 -12.70 -7.86 -5.68
CA ALA A 11 -14.15 -7.62 -5.72
C ALA A 11 -14.55 -6.41 -4.88
N SER A 12 -15.53 -5.66 -5.40
CA SER A 12 -16.23 -4.62 -4.65
C SER A 12 -17.43 -5.16 -3.87
N ALA A 13 -17.62 -4.63 -2.65
CA ALA A 13 -18.75 -4.80 -1.73
C ALA A 13 -18.96 -6.21 -1.16
N ARG A 14 -18.72 -7.27 -1.94
CA ARG A 14 -18.95 -8.67 -1.53
C ARG A 14 -18.09 -9.63 -2.35
N PRO A 15 -17.74 -10.80 -1.79
CA PRO A 15 -17.07 -11.83 -2.56
C PRO A 15 -17.98 -12.36 -3.68
N THR A 16 -17.34 -12.87 -4.72
CA THR A 16 -17.96 -13.60 -5.83
C THR A 16 -17.36 -15.00 -5.90
N SER A 17 -17.83 -15.84 -6.83
CA SER A 17 -17.23 -17.15 -7.06
C SER A 17 -15.76 -17.10 -7.52
N GLN A 18 -15.29 -15.95 -8.01
CA GLN A 18 -13.95 -15.78 -8.59
C GLN A 18 -13.06 -14.77 -7.88
N ARG A 19 -13.67 -13.79 -7.18
CA ARG A 19 -12.98 -12.64 -6.60
C ARG A 19 -13.40 -12.44 -5.16
N SER A 20 -12.40 -12.22 -4.31
CA SER A 20 -12.56 -11.90 -2.91
C SER A 20 -12.58 -10.40 -2.70
N VAL A 21 -13.11 -9.96 -1.56
CA VAL A 21 -13.11 -8.55 -1.19
C VAL A 21 -11.72 -8.03 -0.85
N SER A 22 -11.59 -6.70 -0.85
CA SER A 22 -10.37 -5.92 -0.73
C SER A 22 -9.36 -6.43 0.32
N GLY A 23 -8.09 -6.36 -0.07
CA GLY A 23 -6.96 -6.66 0.80
C GLY A 23 -5.71 -6.91 -0.03
N SER A 24 -4.66 -6.15 0.26
CA SER A 24 -3.39 -6.22 -0.47
C SER A 24 -2.22 -6.18 0.50
N VAL A 25 -1.07 -6.72 0.07
CA VAL A 25 0.17 -6.65 0.85
C VAL A 25 1.26 -6.01 0.02
N VAL A 26 1.79 -4.88 0.47
CA VAL A 26 2.94 -4.21 -0.15
C VAL A 26 4.21 -4.63 0.60
N SER A 27 5.13 -5.27 -0.11
CA SER A 27 6.42 -5.75 0.36
C SER A 27 7.51 -4.79 -0.10
N CYS A 28 8.21 -4.15 0.83
CA CYS A 28 9.32 -3.22 0.56
C CYS A 28 10.61 -3.69 1.26
N ASP A 29 11.68 -2.90 1.17
CA ASP A 29 12.98 -3.25 1.77
C ASP A 29 12.88 -3.44 3.30
N ASP A 30 12.16 -2.54 3.98
CA ASP A 30 12.08 -2.50 5.45
C ASP A 30 11.05 -3.48 6.02
N GLY A 31 9.96 -3.78 5.30
CA GLY A 31 8.90 -4.64 5.83
C GLY A 31 7.73 -4.84 4.89
N LEU A 32 6.63 -5.29 5.47
CA LEU A 32 5.35 -5.49 4.79
C LEU A 32 4.32 -4.51 5.34
N VAL A 33 3.48 -3.99 4.47
CA VAL A 33 2.29 -3.21 4.82
C VAL A 33 1.09 -3.96 4.27
N VAL A 34 0.09 -4.19 5.12
CA VAL A 34 -1.20 -4.67 4.67
C VAL A 34 -2.11 -3.48 4.45
N VAL A 35 -2.65 -3.35 3.24
CA VAL A 35 -3.63 -2.32 2.87
C VAL A 35 -4.98 -3.01 2.77
N ASP A 36 -5.86 -2.68 3.71
CA ASP A 36 -7.15 -3.33 3.94
C ASP A 36 -7.06 -4.83 4.26
N ALA A 37 -8.05 -5.31 5.00
CA ALA A 37 -8.22 -6.71 5.36
C ALA A 37 -9.72 -7.03 5.36
N GLY A 38 -10.32 -7.14 4.18
CA GLY A 38 -11.71 -7.57 4.01
C GLY A 38 -11.96 -9.00 4.46
N GLU A 39 -13.22 -9.37 4.64
CA GLU A 39 -13.63 -10.72 5.08
C GLU A 39 -12.84 -11.84 4.40
N GLY A 40 -12.31 -12.79 5.19
CA GLY A 40 -11.54 -13.94 4.70
C GLY A 40 -10.06 -13.66 4.40
N PHE A 41 -9.56 -12.44 4.66
CA PHE A 41 -8.17 -12.05 4.41
C PHE A 41 -7.13 -13.03 4.97
N GLN A 42 -7.33 -13.53 6.20
CA GLN A 42 -6.41 -14.47 6.85
C GLN A 42 -6.09 -15.70 5.99
N THR A 43 -7.11 -16.27 5.34
CA THR A 43 -6.99 -17.49 4.53
C THR A 43 -6.26 -17.18 3.23
N ARG A 44 -6.57 -16.04 2.61
CA ARG A 44 -5.91 -15.60 1.37
C ARG A 44 -4.46 -15.25 1.59
N PHE A 45 -4.15 -14.58 2.70
CA PHE A 45 -2.79 -14.31 3.13
C PHE A 45 -1.99 -15.60 3.34
N GLU A 46 -2.55 -16.59 4.04
CA GLU A 46 -1.87 -17.88 4.24
C GLU A 46 -1.68 -18.66 2.92
N HIS A 47 -2.69 -18.66 2.04
CA HIS A 47 -2.57 -19.28 0.73
C HIS A 47 -1.47 -18.63 -0.12
N GLN A 48 -1.41 -17.29 -0.16
CA GLN A 48 -0.36 -16.57 -0.89
C GLN A 48 1.02 -16.87 -0.29
N ARG A 49 1.14 -16.90 1.04
CA ARG A 49 2.37 -17.33 1.73
C ARG A 49 2.81 -18.70 1.28
N LYS A 50 1.92 -19.69 1.36
CA LYS A 50 2.21 -21.08 0.98
C LYS A 50 2.63 -21.17 -0.47
N ARG A 51 1.93 -20.49 -1.37
CA ARG A 51 2.21 -20.45 -2.81
C ARG A 51 3.60 -19.88 -3.11
N LEU A 52 3.97 -18.77 -2.47
CA LEU A 52 5.32 -18.19 -2.57
C LEU A 52 6.40 -19.17 -2.05
N LYS A 53 6.08 -20.00 -1.04
CA LYS A 53 7.02 -21.02 -0.51
C LYS A 53 7.31 -22.09 -1.54
N ILE A 54 6.24 -22.68 -2.08
CA ILE A 54 6.30 -23.83 -2.96
C ILE A 54 7.00 -23.45 -4.27
N ASN A 55 6.77 -22.23 -4.76
CA ASN A 55 7.40 -21.69 -5.96
C ASN A 55 8.81 -21.11 -5.72
N GLY A 56 9.41 -21.29 -4.53
CA GLY A 56 10.79 -20.88 -4.27
C GLY A 56 11.05 -19.38 -4.30
N MET A 57 10.00 -18.55 -4.15
CA MET A 57 10.14 -17.10 -4.19
C MET A 57 10.99 -16.60 -3.03
N LYS A 58 12.04 -15.81 -3.31
CA LYS A 58 12.97 -15.31 -2.29
C LYS A 58 12.29 -14.37 -1.30
N ARG A 59 11.47 -13.44 -1.81
CA ARG A 59 10.65 -12.54 -1.00
C ARG A 59 9.37 -13.25 -0.59
N ARG A 60 9.14 -13.30 0.72
CA ARG A 60 8.08 -14.08 1.34
C ARG A 60 7.27 -13.18 2.25
N LEU A 61 5.96 -13.38 2.29
CA LEU A 61 5.08 -12.71 3.23
C LEU A 61 5.26 -13.31 4.64
N ARG A 62 6.26 -12.85 5.38
CA ARG A 62 6.53 -13.31 6.75
C ARG A 62 5.73 -12.45 7.74
N PRO A 63 4.87 -13.04 8.59
CA PRO A 63 4.06 -12.26 9.54
C PRO A 63 4.92 -11.29 10.37
N ASN A 64 6.03 -11.75 10.95
CA ASN A 64 6.95 -10.92 11.74
C ASN A 64 7.59 -9.73 11.00
N ARG A 65 7.43 -9.62 9.67
CA ARG A 65 7.90 -8.48 8.87
C ARG A 65 6.81 -7.45 8.60
N ILE A 66 5.55 -7.71 8.98
CA ILE A 66 4.45 -6.76 8.85
C ILE A 66 4.69 -5.61 9.84
N GLY A 67 4.93 -4.40 9.32
CA GLY A 67 5.12 -3.21 10.14
C GLY A 67 3.82 -2.45 10.38
N ALA A 68 2.89 -2.52 9.43
CA ALA A 68 1.60 -1.84 9.54
C ALA A 68 0.44 -2.61 8.88
N LEU A 69 -0.74 -2.44 9.46
CA LEU A 69 -2.03 -2.65 8.81
C LEU A 69 -2.69 -1.27 8.67
N VAL A 70 -2.94 -0.87 7.44
CA VAL A 70 -3.52 0.42 7.10
C VAL A 70 -4.86 0.22 6.41
N PHE A 71 -5.85 1.00 6.83
CA PHE A 71 -7.20 0.96 6.27
C PHE A 71 -7.40 2.13 5.34
N THR A 72 -7.96 1.88 4.16
CA THR A 72 -8.32 2.94 3.20
C THR A 72 -9.58 3.65 3.66
N HIS A 73 -10.54 2.92 4.21
CA HIS A 73 -11.78 3.42 4.79
C HIS A 73 -12.47 2.28 5.56
N GLY A 74 -13.64 2.55 6.14
CA GLY A 74 -14.29 1.59 7.03
C GLY A 74 -15.48 0.81 6.47
N HIS A 75 -15.64 0.64 5.16
CA HIS A 75 -16.61 -0.35 4.68
C HIS A 75 -16.17 -1.78 5.02
N LEU A 76 -17.13 -2.66 5.28
CA LEU A 76 -16.85 -3.99 5.88
C LEU A 76 -16.08 -4.92 4.96
N ASP A 77 -16.23 -4.76 3.65
CA ASP A 77 -15.45 -5.46 2.64
C ASP A 77 -13.97 -5.05 2.62
N HIS A 78 -13.58 -4.03 3.38
CA HIS A 78 -12.19 -3.61 3.61
C HIS A 78 -11.69 -3.92 5.04
N THR A 79 -12.56 -4.11 6.02
CA THR A 79 -12.15 -4.18 7.43
C THR A 79 -12.42 -5.51 8.13
N TRP A 80 -13.42 -6.28 7.69
CA TRP A 80 -14.00 -7.34 8.53
C TRP A 80 -13.12 -8.58 8.70
N GLY A 81 -12.08 -8.73 7.89
CA GLY A 81 -11.06 -9.78 8.03
C GLY A 81 -9.92 -9.41 8.98
N ALA A 82 -9.83 -8.16 9.47
CA ALA A 82 -8.74 -7.69 10.30
C ALA A 82 -8.67 -8.43 11.65
N LEU A 83 -9.75 -8.40 12.43
CA LEU A 83 -9.81 -9.03 13.76
C LEU A 83 -9.35 -10.49 13.79
N PRO A 84 -9.94 -11.41 13.00
CA PRO A 84 -9.53 -12.82 13.04
C PRO A 84 -8.08 -13.02 12.57
N TRP A 85 -7.60 -12.17 11.65
CA TRP A 85 -6.22 -12.22 11.19
C TRP A 85 -5.22 -11.74 12.26
N LEU A 86 -5.54 -10.65 12.98
CA LEU A 86 -4.76 -10.18 14.13
C LEU A 86 -4.68 -11.27 15.21
N GLN A 87 -5.81 -11.92 15.52
CA GLN A 87 -5.89 -13.03 16.48
C GLN A 87 -5.00 -14.20 16.05
N THR A 88 -4.99 -14.54 14.76
CA THR A 88 -4.12 -15.58 14.22
C THR A 88 -2.65 -15.26 14.49
N MET A 89 -2.21 -14.02 14.26
CA MET A 89 -0.82 -13.61 14.58
C MET A 89 -0.51 -13.67 16.08
N SER A 90 -1.50 -13.44 16.94
CA SER A 90 -1.35 -13.59 18.39
C SER A 90 -1.07 -15.04 18.79
N LEU A 91 -1.86 -15.96 18.23
CA LEU A 91 -1.75 -17.40 18.44
C LEU A 91 -0.41 -17.94 17.91
N ASP A 92 0.08 -17.36 16.81
CA ASP A 92 1.40 -17.65 16.23
C ASP A 92 2.56 -17.05 17.05
N ARG A 93 2.27 -16.41 18.20
CA ARG A 93 3.25 -15.78 19.09
C ARG A 93 4.13 -14.77 18.38
N ARG A 94 3.49 -13.95 17.54
CA ARG A 94 4.15 -12.74 17.04
C ARG A 94 4.66 -11.93 18.24
N GLU A 95 5.87 -11.39 18.11
CA GLU A 95 6.48 -10.48 19.09
C GLU A 95 6.60 -9.04 18.56
N PRO A 96 6.97 -8.79 17.28
CA PRO A 96 7.14 -7.43 16.79
C PRO A 96 5.82 -6.64 16.85
N GLY A 97 5.92 -5.37 17.24
CA GLY A 97 4.77 -4.47 17.23
C GLY A 97 4.21 -4.23 15.83
N MET A 98 3.01 -3.66 15.78
CA MET A 98 2.38 -3.27 14.52
C MET A 98 1.62 -1.96 14.66
N LEU A 99 1.78 -1.11 13.65
CA LEU A 99 1.08 0.16 13.54
C LEU A 99 -0.25 -0.05 12.81
N MET A 100 -1.34 0.44 13.39
CA MET A 100 -2.68 0.44 12.82
C MET A 100 -3.03 1.87 12.40
N LEU A 101 -3.18 2.13 11.11
CA LEU A 101 -3.53 3.46 10.59
C LEU A 101 -4.91 3.45 9.94
N ALA A 102 -5.71 4.48 10.20
CA ALA A 102 -7.06 4.61 9.66
C ALA A 102 -7.47 6.08 9.50
N PRO A 103 -8.20 6.44 8.43
CA PRO A 103 -8.83 7.76 8.35
C PRO A 103 -10.05 7.86 9.27
N THR A 104 -10.32 9.07 9.76
CA THR A 104 -11.56 9.44 10.44
C THR A 104 -11.93 10.89 10.10
N SER A 105 -13.12 11.33 10.51
CA SER A 105 -13.54 12.71 10.27
C SER A 105 -12.89 13.70 11.27
N PRO A 106 -12.72 14.98 10.90
CA PRO A 106 -12.22 16.02 11.81
C PRO A 106 -13.05 16.10 13.10
N ALA A 107 -14.38 15.98 12.99
CA ALA A 107 -15.30 16.05 14.12
C ALA A 107 -15.11 14.91 15.13
N VAL A 108 -14.86 13.69 14.63
CA VAL A 108 -14.53 12.54 15.49
C VAL A 108 -13.18 12.77 16.16
N LEU A 109 -12.15 13.14 15.40
CA LEU A 109 -10.81 13.37 15.93
C LEU A 109 -10.80 14.43 17.04
N ASP A 110 -11.49 15.57 16.81
CA ASP A 110 -11.63 16.65 17.79
C ASP A 110 -12.35 16.20 19.07
N ALA A 111 -13.39 15.36 18.94
CA ALA A 111 -14.10 14.81 20.08
C ALA A 111 -13.20 13.91 20.94
N LEU A 112 -12.45 12.98 20.31
CA LEU A 112 -11.57 12.06 21.03
C LEU A 112 -10.40 12.77 21.71
N LEU A 113 -9.82 13.80 21.04
CA LEU A 113 -8.77 14.65 21.61
C LEU A 113 -9.28 15.47 22.82
N ALA A 114 -10.55 15.88 22.80
CA ALA A 114 -11.20 16.53 23.93
C ALA A 114 -11.65 15.56 25.04
N GLY A 115 -11.37 14.25 24.90
CA GLY A 115 -11.81 13.21 25.83
C GLY A 115 -13.33 13.01 25.85
N LYS A 116 -14.03 13.37 24.77
CA LYS A 116 -15.47 13.22 24.60
C LYS A 116 -15.80 11.93 23.84
N SER A 117 -17.05 11.50 23.91
CA SER A 117 -17.54 10.38 23.10
C SER A 117 -17.56 10.73 21.61
N ILE A 118 -17.49 9.71 20.76
CA ILE A 118 -17.74 9.83 19.32
C ILE A 118 -19.07 10.58 19.10
N PRO A 119 -19.11 11.62 18.24
CA PRO A 119 -20.33 12.41 18.00
C PRO A 119 -21.50 11.58 17.50
N GLU A 120 -22.72 11.93 17.93
CA GLU A 120 -23.95 11.38 17.34
C GLU A 120 -24.03 11.69 15.85
N GLY A 121 -24.50 10.73 15.05
CA GLY A 121 -24.58 10.84 13.60
C GLY A 121 -23.27 10.49 12.86
N THR A 122 -22.19 10.15 13.58
CA THR A 122 -21.00 9.57 12.95
C THR A 122 -21.40 8.30 12.18
N PRO A 123 -21.00 8.13 10.90
CA PRO A 123 -21.32 6.94 10.14
C PRO A 123 -20.90 5.66 10.89
N PRO A 124 -21.72 4.60 10.93
CA PRO A 124 -21.34 3.34 11.58
C PRO A 124 -20.07 2.70 10.97
N ALA A 125 -19.81 3.01 9.70
CA ALA A 125 -18.62 2.59 8.99
C ALA A 125 -17.39 3.48 9.27
N ASP A 126 -17.45 4.51 10.12
CA ASP A 126 -16.23 5.19 10.57
C ASP A 126 -15.34 4.22 11.37
N LEU A 127 -14.03 4.24 11.13
CA LEU A 127 -13.10 3.32 11.76
C LEU A 127 -12.99 3.55 13.28
N ALA A 128 -13.23 4.76 13.77
CA ALA A 128 -13.30 5.00 15.22
C ALA A 128 -14.46 4.24 15.87
N VAL A 129 -15.62 4.18 15.20
CA VAL A 129 -16.80 3.45 15.66
C VAL A 129 -16.53 1.95 15.64
N GLN A 130 -15.95 1.45 14.55
CA GLN A 130 -15.61 0.04 14.43
C GLN A 130 -14.57 -0.40 15.46
N TRP A 131 -13.48 0.34 15.64
CA TRP A 131 -12.44 0.00 16.60
C TRP A 131 -12.97 -0.01 18.04
N LYS A 132 -13.85 0.92 18.39
CA LYS A 132 -14.58 0.88 19.66
C LYS A 132 -15.40 -0.40 19.80
N ALA A 133 -16.23 -0.73 18.81
CA ALA A 133 -17.05 -1.94 18.83
C ALA A 133 -16.22 -3.22 18.93
N TRP A 134 -15.10 -3.28 18.19
CA TRP A 134 -14.13 -4.36 18.24
C TRP A 134 -13.48 -4.50 19.62
N SER A 135 -13.15 -3.40 20.28
CA SER A 135 -12.63 -3.38 21.66
C SER A 135 -13.66 -3.95 22.65
N GLU A 136 -14.92 -3.52 22.56
CA GLU A 136 -16.00 -3.92 23.47
C GLU A 136 -16.34 -5.43 23.40
N VAL A 137 -16.20 -6.06 22.23
CA VAL A 137 -16.35 -7.52 22.09
C VAL A 137 -15.12 -8.32 22.50
N GLY A 138 -14.10 -7.65 23.08
CA GLY A 138 -12.85 -8.25 23.52
C GLY A 138 -11.88 -8.54 22.38
N GLY A 139 -12.07 -7.93 21.21
CA GLY A 139 -11.28 -8.19 20.01
C GLY A 139 -9.79 -7.84 20.13
N PHE A 140 -9.41 -7.02 21.13
CA PHE A 140 -8.03 -6.57 21.36
C PHE A 140 -7.43 -6.92 22.73
N ALA A 141 -8.18 -7.61 23.59
CA ALA A 141 -7.68 -8.02 24.89
C ALA A 141 -6.73 -9.22 24.74
N GLY A 142 -5.52 -9.13 25.31
CA GLY A 142 -4.60 -10.27 25.40
C GLY A 142 -3.81 -10.58 24.13
N PHE A 143 -3.61 -9.61 23.23
CA PHE A 143 -2.65 -9.74 22.15
C PHE A 143 -1.23 -9.99 22.68
N SER A 144 -0.51 -10.95 22.09
CA SER A 144 0.86 -11.29 22.48
C SER A 144 1.92 -10.28 22.01
N TYR A 145 1.51 -9.27 21.22
CA TYR A 145 2.38 -8.25 20.64
C TYR A 145 1.70 -6.87 20.70
N PRO A 146 2.49 -5.77 20.72
CA PRO A 146 1.94 -4.44 20.85
C PRO A 146 1.27 -3.94 19.56
N LEU A 147 0.09 -3.35 19.70
CA LEU A 147 -0.66 -2.67 18.64
C LEU A 147 -0.74 -1.19 18.96
N ARG A 148 -0.39 -0.33 18.00
CA ARG A 148 -0.56 1.14 18.11
C ARG A 148 -1.69 1.58 17.19
N TRP A 149 -2.71 2.20 17.75
CA TRP A 149 -3.93 2.59 17.05
C TRP A 149 -3.92 4.07 16.74
N VAL A 150 -3.92 4.45 15.46
CA VAL A 150 -3.79 5.85 15.07
C VAL A 150 -4.87 6.20 14.06
N LEU A 151 -5.66 7.21 14.41
CA LEU A 151 -6.65 7.81 13.54
C LEU A 151 -6.09 9.09 12.91
N GLY A 152 -6.44 9.33 11.65
CA GLY A 152 -6.01 10.49 10.89
C GLY A 152 -7.17 11.26 10.27
N ASP A 153 -7.21 12.56 10.49
CA ASP A 153 -7.86 13.50 9.57
C ASP A 153 -6.85 13.78 8.44
N VAL A 154 -6.93 12.94 7.40
CA VAL A 154 -5.95 12.90 6.31
C VAL A 154 -5.92 14.21 5.53
N PHE A 155 -7.08 14.89 5.38
CA PHE A 155 -7.17 16.12 4.61
C PHE A 155 -6.40 17.28 5.28
N ASN A 156 -6.45 17.37 6.61
CA ASN A 156 -5.77 18.41 7.38
C ASN A 156 -4.41 17.96 7.95
N ASP A 157 -3.94 16.77 7.59
CA ASP A 157 -2.71 16.14 8.10
C ASP A 157 -2.61 16.13 9.64
N ARG A 158 -3.71 15.73 10.29
CA ARG A 158 -3.76 15.60 11.76
C ARG A 158 -3.90 14.16 12.16
N TRP A 159 -3.03 13.71 13.06
CA TRP A 159 -2.96 12.32 13.50
C TRP A 159 -3.01 12.23 15.01
N ALA A 160 -3.75 11.26 15.55
CA ALA A 160 -3.81 11.02 16.98
C ALA A 160 -3.74 9.53 17.30
N GLU A 161 -2.94 9.18 18.31
CA GLU A 161 -2.90 7.83 18.87
C GLU A 161 -4.06 7.64 19.83
N VAL A 162 -4.79 6.53 19.69
CA VAL A 162 -6.05 6.25 20.39
C VAL A 162 -5.87 5.09 21.36
N GLU A 163 -6.29 5.30 22.60
CA GLU A 163 -6.44 4.24 23.60
C GLU A 163 -7.80 3.56 23.41
N LEU A 164 -7.84 2.32 22.92
CA LEU A 164 -9.10 1.66 22.57
C LEU A 164 -10.06 1.40 23.75
N ASP A 165 -9.53 1.25 24.97
CA ASP A 165 -10.37 1.00 26.16
C ASP A 165 -11.17 2.24 26.58
N THR A 166 -10.59 3.42 26.39
CA THR A 166 -11.17 4.69 26.82
C THR A 166 -11.67 5.54 25.65
N MET A 167 -11.26 5.18 24.43
CA MET A 167 -11.37 5.98 23.21
C MET A 167 -10.79 7.40 23.34
N ARG A 168 -9.87 7.63 24.29
CA ARG A 168 -9.14 8.90 24.37
C ARG A 168 -8.03 8.93 23.33
N ALA A 169 -7.76 10.12 22.80
CA ALA A 169 -6.72 10.31 21.81
C ALA A 169 -5.66 11.31 22.27
N THR A 170 -4.41 11.06 21.85
CA THR A 170 -3.27 11.97 22.03
C THR A 170 -2.80 12.45 20.66
N LEU A 171 -2.76 13.76 20.46
CA LEU A 171 -2.29 14.36 19.21
C LEU A 171 -0.81 14.02 18.96
N LEU A 172 -0.48 13.66 17.73
CA LEU A 172 0.87 13.39 17.27
C LEU A 172 1.40 14.58 16.46
N GLU A 173 2.72 14.77 16.45
CA GLU A 173 3.36 15.83 15.66
C GLU A 173 3.22 15.61 14.15
N ALA A 174 3.17 14.34 13.72
CA ALA A 174 2.98 13.91 12.34
C ALA A 174 2.47 12.46 12.30
N MET A 175 2.10 11.98 11.11
CA MET A 175 1.75 10.57 10.94
C MET A 175 2.93 9.65 11.33
N PRO A 176 2.75 8.70 12.27
CA PRO A 176 3.80 7.80 12.67
C PRO A 176 4.13 6.81 11.54
N GLN A 177 5.39 6.36 11.53
CA GLN A 177 5.88 5.34 10.61
C GLN A 177 6.12 4.02 11.36
N PRO A 178 6.11 2.87 10.68
CA PRO A 178 6.44 1.60 11.32
C PRO A 178 7.85 1.65 11.93
N GLU A 179 8.00 1.04 13.10
CA GLU A 179 9.25 1.11 13.86
C GLU A 179 10.44 0.51 13.08
N GLY A 180 11.57 1.23 13.11
CA GLY A 180 12.80 0.79 12.47
C GLY A 180 12.87 0.95 10.95
N TRP A 181 11.81 1.46 10.31
CA TRP A 181 11.82 1.78 8.88
C TRP A 181 12.73 2.99 8.60
N ARG A 182 13.56 2.88 7.57
CA ARG A 182 14.59 3.87 7.21
C ARG A 182 14.66 4.14 5.72
N ARG A 183 14.35 3.12 4.92
CA ARG A 183 14.38 3.16 3.46
C ARG A 183 13.00 3.28 2.85
N SER A 184 11.97 2.93 3.59
CA SER A 184 10.58 3.02 3.16
C SER A 184 9.77 3.90 4.10
N ARG A 185 8.76 4.58 3.57
CA ARG A 185 7.75 5.28 4.36
C ARG A 185 6.36 5.12 3.77
N LEU A 186 5.37 5.23 4.63
CA LEU A 186 3.96 5.34 4.31
C LEU A 186 3.58 6.80 4.14
N VAL A 187 2.77 7.08 3.11
CA VAL A 187 2.20 8.39 2.87
C VAL A 187 0.71 8.21 2.56
N PRO A 188 -0.20 8.89 3.28
CA PRO A 188 -1.62 8.85 3.01
C PRO A 188 -1.95 9.76 1.82
N ILE A 189 -2.88 9.33 0.97
CA ILE A 189 -3.34 10.09 -0.20
C ILE A 189 -4.81 10.44 0.01
N SER A 190 -5.17 11.71 -0.03
CA SER A 190 -6.57 12.14 0.13
C SER A 190 -7.45 11.58 -0.98
N THR A 191 -8.56 10.93 -0.60
CA THR A 191 -9.57 10.40 -1.53
C THR A 191 -10.94 11.01 -1.27
N THR A 192 -11.91 10.72 -2.14
CA THR A 192 -13.29 11.18 -2.00
C THR A 192 -14.22 9.97 -1.97
N HIS A 193 -14.80 9.67 -0.81
CA HIS A 193 -15.74 8.55 -0.66
C HIS A 193 -16.85 8.87 0.35
N SER A 194 -17.81 7.95 0.54
CA SER A 194 -19.02 8.17 1.37
C SER A 194 -18.75 8.25 2.88
N VAL A 195 -17.58 7.79 3.30
CA VAL A 195 -17.05 7.84 4.67
C VAL A 195 -15.62 8.36 4.62
N PRO A 196 -15.02 8.77 5.76
CA PRO A 196 -13.61 9.17 5.77
C PRO A 196 -12.72 8.12 5.11
N SER A 197 -11.94 8.56 4.13
CA SER A 197 -11.20 7.67 3.25
C SER A 197 -9.84 8.25 2.84
N CYS A 198 -8.91 7.36 2.51
CA CYS A 198 -7.63 7.68 1.90
C CYS A 198 -7.09 6.50 1.08
N GLY A 199 -6.19 6.80 0.15
CA GLY A 199 -5.28 5.85 -0.45
C GLY A 199 -3.97 5.77 0.34
N TRP A 200 -3.17 4.74 0.08
CA TRP A 200 -1.88 4.53 0.73
C TRP A 200 -0.76 4.43 -0.30
N MET A 201 0.25 5.26 -0.14
CA MET A 201 1.50 5.19 -0.88
C MET A 201 2.59 4.56 -0.02
N VAL A 202 3.29 3.59 -0.57
CA VAL A 202 4.60 3.14 -0.06
C VAL A 202 5.67 3.78 -0.93
N GLU A 203 6.46 4.65 -0.33
CA GLU A 203 7.61 5.26 -0.98
C GLU A 203 8.91 4.67 -0.43
N GLN A 204 9.66 4.03 -1.31
CA GLN A 204 10.98 3.49 -1.03
C GLN A 204 12.05 4.40 -1.61
N THR A 205 12.95 4.87 -0.75
CA THR A 205 14.13 5.65 -1.13
C THR A 205 15.07 4.86 -2.04
N GLY A 206 15.73 5.60 -2.93
CA GLY A 206 16.76 5.07 -3.81
C GLY A 206 18.01 4.59 -3.07
N SER A 207 19.05 4.30 -3.84
CA SER A 207 20.38 3.98 -3.32
C SER A 207 21.42 4.84 -4.03
N PRO A 208 22.55 5.16 -3.38
CA PRO A 208 23.65 5.89 -4.00
C PRO A 208 24.40 5.07 -5.07
N GLY A 209 23.87 3.91 -5.49
CA GLY A 209 24.50 3.01 -6.44
C GLY A 209 25.33 1.91 -5.77
N PRO A 210 25.64 0.82 -6.50
CA PRO A 210 26.48 -0.26 -5.97
C PRO A 210 27.89 0.28 -5.63
N PHE A 211 28.47 -0.22 -4.55
CA PHE A 211 29.85 0.10 -4.18
C PHE A 211 30.81 -0.74 -5.02
N ASP A 212 31.80 -0.10 -5.63
CA ASP A 212 32.83 -0.75 -6.43
C ASP A 212 33.86 -1.44 -5.51
N ARG A 213 33.55 -2.69 -5.17
CA ARG A 213 34.37 -3.52 -4.30
C ARG A 213 35.68 -3.95 -4.97
N GLU A 214 35.68 -4.08 -6.29
CA GLU A 214 36.84 -4.52 -7.06
C GLU A 214 37.90 -3.42 -7.05
N ARG A 215 37.54 -2.19 -7.41
CA ARG A 215 38.45 -1.03 -7.31
C ARG A 215 38.98 -0.81 -5.90
N ALA A 216 38.12 -0.96 -4.89
CA ALA A 216 38.53 -0.83 -3.49
C ALA A 216 39.53 -1.93 -3.06
N GLN A 217 39.42 -3.12 -3.63
CA GLN A 217 40.35 -4.21 -3.40
C GLN A 217 41.68 -4.00 -4.13
N GLU A 218 41.64 -3.52 -5.38
CA GLU A 218 42.83 -3.17 -6.17
C GLU A 218 43.68 -2.08 -5.49
N LEU A 219 43.03 -1.11 -4.86
CA LEU A 219 43.69 -0.05 -4.09
C LEU A 219 44.11 -0.50 -2.68
N GLY A 220 43.92 -1.76 -2.30
CA GLY A 220 44.35 -2.28 -1.01
C GLY A 220 43.64 -1.64 0.19
N LEU A 221 42.41 -1.13 0.01
CA LEU A 221 41.68 -0.43 1.06
C LEU A 221 41.27 -1.40 2.18
N THR A 222 41.41 -0.96 3.43
CA THR A 222 40.93 -1.70 4.61
C THR A 222 39.40 -1.74 4.67
N GLU A 223 38.82 -2.63 5.48
CA GLU A 223 37.36 -2.66 5.68
C GLU A 223 36.81 -1.34 6.25
N GLU A 224 37.58 -0.70 7.13
CA GLU A 224 37.24 0.60 7.70
C GLU A 224 37.19 1.68 6.61
N GLN A 225 38.23 1.77 5.78
CA GLN A 225 38.30 2.70 4.65
C GLN A 225 37.15 2.48 3.65
N ARG A 226 36.84 1.21 3.34
CA ARG A 226 35.68 0.86 2.51
C ARG A 226 34.37 1.31 3.14
N GLY A 227 34.24 1.17 4.46
CA GLY A 227 33.06 1.63 5.21
C GLY A 227 32.86 3.14 5.13
N VAL A 228 33.94 3.92 5.24
CA VAL A 228 33.91 5.39 5.13
C VAL A 228 33.51 5.82 3.71
N LEU A 229 34.18 5.28 2.68
CA LEU A 229 33.80 5.54 1.28
C LEU A 229 32.37 5.09 0.97
N ALA A 230 31.92 3.96 1.53
CA ALA A 230 30.56 3.50 1.37
C ALA A 230 29.53 4.42 2.07
N ARG A 231 29.90 5.19 3.09
CA ARG A 231 29.00 6.21 3.66
C ARG A 231 28.95 7.51 2.86
N GLY A 232 29.74 7.62 1.79
CA GLY A 232 29.83 8.84 0.99
C GLY A 232 30.90 9.80 1.50
N GLU A 233 31.76 9.36 2.41
CA GLU A 233 32.81 10.18 3.01
C GLU A 233 34.16 9.93 2.31
N ASN A 234 34.86 11.00 1.93
CA ASN A 234 36.17 10.92 1.30
C ASN A 234 37.24 10.46 2.31
N ILE A 235 38.28 9.77 1.84
CA ILE A 235 39.39 9.33 2.69
C ILE A 235 40.73 9.76 2.12
N GLU A 236 41.72 9.91 2.99
CA GLU A 236 43.12 9.97 2.58
C GLU A 236 43.69 8.55 2.47
N HIS A 237 44.33 8.25 1.34
CA HIS A 237 44.98 6.97 1.09
C HIS A 237 46.26 7.17 0.28
N LEU A 238 47.39 6.71 0.83
CA LEU A 238 48.72 6.79 0.20
C LEU A 238 49.09 8.20 -0.32
N GLY A 239 48.74 9.23 0.43
CA GLY A 239 49.03 10.63 0.08
C GLY A 239 48.11 11.23 -0.98
N SER A 240 46.99 10.57 -1.29
CA SER A 240 45.96 11.08 -2.19
C SER A 240 44.57 10.99 -1.56
N THR A 241 43.74 12.01 -1.81
CA THR A 241 42.33 11.98 -1.43
C THR A 241 41.56 11.09 -2.39
N LEU A 242 40.89 10.07 -1.86
CA LEU A 242 39.96 9.22 -2.58
C LEU A 242 38.53 9.74 -2.37
N GLU A 243 37.90 10.17 -3.47
CA GLU A 243 36.50 10.63 -3.44
C GLU A 243 35.54 9.45 -3.36
N ALA A 244 34.63 9.45 -2.38
CA ALA A 244 33.63 8.40 -2.18
C ALA A 244 32.74 8.18 -3.41
N ALA A 245 32.40 9.27 -4.11
CA ALA A 245 31.61 9.22 -5.34
C ALA A 245 32.29 8.38 -6.44
N SER A 246 33.62 8.32 -6.47
CA SER A 246 34.37 7.54 -7.45
C SER A 246 34.31 6.02 -7.23
N PHE A 247 33.80 5.58 -6.08
CA PHE A 247 33.58 4.16 -5.73
C PHE A 247 32.10 3.76 -5.83
N ARG A 248 31.28 4.57 -6.50
CA ARG A 248 29.86 4.30 -6.68
C ARG A 248 29.50 4.15 -8.16
N GLY A 249 28.72 3.11 -8.45
CA GLY A 249 27.97 3.04 -9.71
C GLY A 249 26.84 4.07 -9.76
N PRO A 250 26.07 4.11 -10.86
CA PRO A 250 24.95 5.05 -11.00
C PRO A 250 23.93 4.85 -9.86
N PRO A 251 23.37 5.94 -9.30
CA PRO A 251 22.36 5.85 -8.28
C PRO A 251 21.13 5.16 -8.84
N THR A 252 20.46 4.36 -8.00
CA THR A 252 19.18 3.76 -8.37
C THR A 252 18.08 4.62 -7.75
N PRO A 253 17.14 5.17 -8.54
CA PRO A 253 16.06 5.98 -8.00
C PRO A 253 15.15 5.20 -7.05
N GLY A 254 14.37 5.95 -6.27
CA GLY A 254 13.35 5.37 -5.40
C GLY A 254 12.19 4.78 -6.19
N VAL A 255 11.27 4.13 -5.48
CA VAL A 255 10.05 3.55 -6.04
C VAL A 255 8.85 4.02 -5.23
N LYS A 256 7.79 4.47 -5.91
CA LYS A 256 6.51 4.86 -5.32
C LYS A 256 5.41 3.93 -5.82
N VAL A 257 4.68 3.32 -4.90
CA VAL A 257 3.52 2.48 -5.21
C VAL A 257 2.32 3.01 -4.45
N VAL A 258 1.20 3.22 -5.14
CA VAL A 258 -0.05 3.71 -4.56
C VAL A 258 -1.14 2.65 -4.68
N VAL A 259 -1.87 2.43 -3.58
CA VAL A 259 -3.14 1.70 -3.56
C VAL A 259 -4.25 2.69 -3.24
N SER A 260 -5.18 2.92 -4.16
CA SER A 260 -6.15 4.02 -4.05
C SER A 260 -7.15 3.85 -2.91
N GLY A 261 -7.53 2.61 -2.59
CA GLY A 261 -8.80 2.36 -1.90
C GLY A 261 -9.98 2.76 -2.78
N ASP A 262 -11.14 2.97 -2.14
CA ASP A 262 -12.35 3.40 -2.83
C ASP A 262 -12.37 4.93 -2.92
N THR A 263 -12.68 5.43 -4.12
CA THR A 263 -12.67 6.86 -4.41
C THR A 263 -13.47 7.19 -5.67
N ALA A 264 -14.12 8.35 -5.63
CA ALA A 264 -14.63 9.02 -6.82
C ALA A 264 -13.49 9.45 -7.75
N GLU A 265 -13.82 9.61 -9.03
CA GLU A 265 -12.89 10.16 -10.02
C GLU A 265 -12.42 11.57 -9.60
N ARG A 266 -11.16 11.91 -9.90
CA ARG A 266 -10.56 13.24 -9.64
C ARG A 266 -10.49 13.63 -8.16
N ALA A 267 -10.37 12.66 -7.27
CA ALA A 267 -10.05 12.97 -5.88
C ALA A 267 -8.75 13.78 -5.76
N SER A 268 -8.74 14.70 -4.79
CA SER A 268 -7.73 15.77 -4.68
C SER A 268 -6.31 15.27 -4.45
N GLY A 269 -6.12 14.05 -3.93
CA GLY A 269 -4.79 13.46 -3.73
C GLY A 269 -4.10 13.00 -5.00
N PHE A 270 -4.83 12.74 -6.10
CA PHE A 270 -4.27 12.24 -7.36
C PHE A 270 -3.86 13.38 -8.29
N THR A 271 -2.85 14.15 -7.85
CA THR A 271 -2.30 15.26 -8.62
C THR A 271 -1.08 14.84 -9.44
N ALA A 272 -0.70 15.65 -10.44
CA ALA A 272 0.47 15.44 -11.29
C ALA A 272 1.79 15.27 -10.52
N GLY A 273 1.90 15.80 -9.29
CA GLY A 273 3.09 15.68 -8.44
C GLY A 273 3.22 14.33 -7.73
N LEU A 274 2.19 13.48 -7.76
CA LEU A 274 2.24 12.16 -7.12
C LEU A 274 3.23 11.24 -7.85
N SER A 275 3.13 11.17 -9.18
CA SER A 275 4.00 10.43 -10.11
C SER A 275 4.39 9.02 -9.60
N PRO A 276 3.42 8.12 -9.36
CA PRO A 276 3.72 6.78 -8.86
C PRO A 276 4.31 5.89 -9.96
N ASP A 277 5.30 5.06 -9.63
CA ASP A 277 5.80 4.01 -10.53
C ASP A 277 4.71 2.94 -10.79
N LEU A 278 3.79 2.77 -9.83
CA LEU A 278 2.61 1.93 -9.96
C LEU A 278 1.42 2.53 -9.21
N LEU A 279 0.31 2.68 -9.90
CA LEU A 279 -0.98 3.02 -9.33
C LEU A 279 -1.93 1.81 -9.41
N VAL A 280 -2.25 1.23 -8.26
CA VAL A 280 -3.36 0.26 -8.12
C VAL A 280 -4.63 1.05 -7.80
N HIS A 281 -5.55 1.11 -8.76
CA HIS A 281 -6.74 1.96 -8.66
C HIS A 281 -8.04 1.15 -8.74
N GLU A 282 -9.03 1.55 -7.96
CA GLU A 282 -10.39 1.01 -8.10
C GLU A 282 -10.99 1.32 -9.48
N SER A 283 -11.82 0.41 -9.96
CA SER A 283 -12.54 0.51 -11.23
C SER A 283 -13.86 -0.22 -11.10
N THR A 284 -14.64 0.21 -10.12
CA THR A 284 -15.87 -0.46 -9.70
C THR A 284 -16.86 -0.59 -10.83
N PHE A 285 -16.93 0.41 -11.72
CA PHE A 285 -17.88 0.49 -12.81
C PHE A 285 -17.20 0.54 -14.19
N LEU A 286 -18.00 0.28 -15.23
CA LEU A 286 -17.65 0.63 -16.61
C LEU A 286 -18.24 2.02 -16.93
N GLU A 287 -17.77 2.65 -18.00
CA GLU A 287 -18.16 4.00 -18.43
C GLU A 287 -19.67 4.08 -18.72
N ALA A 288 -20.30 2.98 -19.15
CA ALA A 288 -21.75 2.90 -19.29
C ALA A 288 -22.53 3.08 -17.97
N GLN A 289 -21.85 3.06 -16.82
CA GLN A 289 -22.43 3.30 -15.49
C GLN A 289 -21.78 4.48 -14.76
N THR A 290 -21.24 5.48 -15.47
CA THR A 290 -20.66 6.70 -14.88
C THR A 290 -21.60 7.38 -13.88
N ASP A 291 -22.92 7.44 -14.15
CA ASP A 291 -23.89 8.01 -13.19
C ASP A 291 -23.88 7.29 -11.83
N LYS A 292 -23.75 5.95 -11.84
CA LYS A 292 -23.68 5.13 -10.61
C LYS A 292 -22.34 5.27 -9.92
N ALA A 293 -21.26 5.40 -10.70
CA ALA A 293 -19.94 5.66 -10.16
C ALA A 293 -19.95 6.99 -9.40
N ALA A 294 -20.52 8.05 -9.98
CA ALA A 294 -20.68 9.34 -9.33
C ALA A 294 -21.59 9.29 -8.09
N GLU A 295 -22.76 8.63 -8.19
CA GLU A 295 -23.71 8.48 -7.09
C GLU A 295 -23.10 7.78 -5.87
N HIS A 296 -22.30 6.73 -6.11
CA HIS A 296 -21.69 5.93 -5.06
C HIS A 296 -20.24 6.31 -4.73
N LEU A 297 -19.75 7.43 -5.29
CA LEU A 297 -18.40 7.94 -5.07
C LEU A 297 -17.30 6.89 -5.38
N HIS A 298 -17.43 6.27 -6.55
CA HIS A 298 -16.52 5.30 -7.14
C HIS A 298 -16.01 5.78 -8.50
N THR A 299 -15.11 5.01 -9.10
CA THR A 299 -14.47 5.32 -10.39
C THR A 299 -14.83 4.28 -11.47
N THR A 300 -14.97 4.73 -12.72
CA THR A 300 -15.10 3.84 -13.90
C THR A 300 -13.73 3.37 -14.38
N ALA A 301 -13.64 2.33 -15.21
CA ALA A 301 -12.34 1.92 -15.77
C ALA A 301 -11.71 3.02 -16.65
N SER A 302 -12.53 3.71 -17.45
CA SER A 302 -12.13 4.95 -18.14
C SER A 302 -11.70 6.06 -17.16
N GLY A 303 -12.44 6.28 -16.07
CA GLY A 303 -12.07 7.26 -15.03
C GLY A 303 -10.74 6.94 -14.33
N ALA A 304 -10.44 5.67 -14.11
CA ALA A 304 -9.17 5.22 -13.55
C ALA A 304 -8.01 5.50 -14.51
N ALA A 305 -8.21 5.29 -15.82
CA ALA A 305 -7.26 5.68 -16.87
C ALA A 305 -6.99 7.19 -16.88
N ARG A 306 -8.05 8.01 -16.85
CA ARG A 306 -7.91 9.48 -16.75
C ARG A 306 -7.16 9.91 -15.49
N THR A 307 -7.45 9.28 -14.35
CA THR A 307 -6.81 9.58 -13.07
C THR A 307 -5.33 9.23 -13.09
N ALA A 308 -4.97 8.06 -13.62
CA ALA A 308 -3.60 7.61 -13.74
C ALA A 308 -2.77 8.52 -14.65
N GLN A 309 -3.36 8.98 -15.76
CA GLN A 309 -2.74 9.98 -16.62
C GLN A 309 -2.55 11.32 -15.90
N ALA A 310 -3.59 11.80 -15.20
CA ALA A 310 -3.55 13.08 -14.48
C ALA A 310 -2.50 13.11 -13.35
N CYS A 311 -2.21 11.96 -12.72
CA CYS A 311 -1.20 11.87 -11.67
C CYS A 311 0.18 11.42 -12.17
N ASN A 312 0.41 11.35 -13.49
CA ASN A 312 1.65 10.88 -14.11
C ASN A 312 2.08 9.49 -13.61
N ALA A 313 1.12 8.55 -13.51
CA ALA A 313 1.46 7.17 -13.17
C ALA A 313 2.31 6.53 -14.28
N ALA A 314 3.31 5.74 -13.90
CA ALA A 314 4.10 4.99 -14.86
C ALA A 314 3.41 3.69 -15.30
N VAL A 315 2.59 3.09 -14.43
CA VAL A 315 1.75 1.92 -14.70
C VAL A 315 0.42 2.04 -13.96
N LEU A 316 -0.69 1.75 -14.63
CA LEU A 316 -2.02 1.60 -14.03
C LEU A 316 -2.37 0.12 -13.86
N ALA A 317 -2.84 -0.27 -12.69
CA ALA A 317 -3.40 -1.59 -12.43
C ALA A 317 -4.81 -1.46 -11.84
N LEU A 318 -5.79 -1.99 -12.57
CA LEU A 318 -7.20 -1.92 -12.23
C LEU A 318 -7.57 -3.00 -11.20
N THR A 319 -8.43 -2.66 -10.23
CA THR A 319 -8.98 -3.60 -9.25
C THR A 319 -10.39 -3.18 -8.79
N HIS A 320 -10.91 -3.85 -7.76
CA HIS A 320 -12.16 -3.51 -7.06
C HIS A 320 -13.40 -3.52 -7.95
N TYR A 321 -13.57 -4.58 -8.73
CA TYR A 321 -14.63 -4.69 -9.73
C TYR A 321 -15.98 -5.01 -9.12
N SER A 322 -17.04 -4.35 -9.60
CA SER A 322 -18.42 -4.75 -9.29
C SER A 322 -18.67 -6.22 -9.64
N SER A 323 -19.49 -6.90 -8.83
CA SER A 323 -19.94 -8.28 -9.10
C SER A 323 -20.68 -8.47 -10.45
N ARG A 324 -21.03 -7.35 -11.12
CA ARG A 324 -21.64 -7.33 -12.47
C ARG A 324 -20.61 -7.60 -13.57
N ILE A 325 -19.37 -7.15 -13.41
CA ILE A 325 -18.27 -7.38 -14.36
C ILE A 325 -17.87 -8.85 -14.29
N LYS A 326 -18.00 -9.58 -15.40
CA LYS A 326 -17.74 -11.04 -15.40
C LYS A 326 -16.33 -11.37 -15.83
N SER A 327 -15.75 -10.54 -16.68
CA SER A 327 -14.37 -10.67 -17.11
C SER A 327 -13.59 -9.40 -16.80
N VAL A 328 -12.38 -9.55 -16.25
CA VAL A 328 -11.44 -8.43 -16.05
C VAL A 328 -10.96 -7.83 -17.39
N GLN A 329 -11.22 -8.50 -18.51
CA GLN A 329 -10.96 -7.97 -19.85
C GLN A 329 -11.91 -6.83 -20.24
N GLU A 330 -13.11 -6.76 -19.67
CA GLU A 330 -14.07 -5.67 -19.93
C GLU A 330 -13.51 -4.31 -19.47
N PRO A 331 -13.16 -4.11 -18.18
CA PRO A 331 -12.56 -2.86 -17.72
C PRO A 331 -11.18 -2.61 -18.34
N LEU A 332 -10.40 -3.67 -18.64
CA LEU A 332 -9.11 -3.51 -19.32
C LEU A 332 -9.28 -2.93 -20.73
N GLY A 333 -10.24 -3.43 -21.50
CA GLY A 333 -10.52 -2.95 -22.84
C GLY A 333 -10.97 -1.50 -22.84
N GLU A 334 -11.88 -1.15 -21.93
CA GLU A 334 -12.37 0.22 -21.75
C GLU A 334 -11.23 1.20 -21.40
N ALA A 335 -10.44 0.89 -20.37
CA ALA A 335 -9.31 1.73 -19.98
C ALA A 335 -8.29 1.89 -21.10
N ARG A 336 -8.01 0.84 -21.89
CA ARG A 336 -7.14 0.94 -23.07
C ARG A 336 -7.72 1.88 -24.13
N THR A 337 -9.02 1.80 -24.40
CA THR A 337 -9.69 2.72 -25.32
C THR A 337 -9.59 4.16 -24.85
N GLU A 338 -9.78 4.41 -23.55
CA GLU A 338 -9.60 5.76 -22.97
C GLU A 338 -8.16 6.27 -23.16
N LEU A 339 -7.16 5.46 -22.83
CA LEU A 339 -5.75 5.86 -22.94
C LEU A 339 -5.34 6.14 -24.39
N LEU A 340 -5.88 5.39 -25.36
CA LEU A 340 -5.70 5.70 -26.78
C LEU A 340 -6.34 7.04 -27.17
N GLN A 341 -7.48 7.41 -26.59
CA GLN A 341 -8.12 8.71 -26.83
C GLN A 341 -7.36 9.87 -26.19
N LEU A 342 -6.67 9.62 -25.08
CA LEU A 342 -5.81 10.56 -24.39
C LEU A 342 -4.41 10.72 -25.03
N ASP A 343 -4.13 10.00 -26.12
CA ASP A 343 -2.84 10.00 -26.84
C ASP A 343 -1.66 9.69 -25.90
N THR A 344 -1.80 8.63 -25.09
CA THR A 344 -0.77 8.20 -24.14
C THR A 344 -0.46 6.70 -24.26
N ASP A 345 0.82 6.37 -24.05
CA ASP A 345 1.34 5.01 -23.99
C ASP A 345 1.28 4.40 -22.56
N LEU A 346 0.54 5.02 -21.63
CA LEU A 346 0.39 4.52 -20.27
C LEU A 346 -0.04 3.04 -20.25
N PRO A 347 0.80 2.11 -19.75
CA PRO A 347 0.40 0.72 -19.67
C PRO A 347 -0.69 0.54 -18.60
N VAL A 348 -1.73 -0.20 -18.97
CA VAL A 348 -2.82 -0.61 -18.07
C VAL A 348 -2.92 -2.13 -17.96
N LEU A 349 -3.08 -2.59 -16.72
CA LEU A 349 -3.25 -3.97 -16.30
C LEU A 349 -4.62 -4.15 -15.65
N ALA A 350 -5.17 -5.35 -15.70
CA ALA A 350 -6.33 -5.74 -14.91
C ALA A 350 -5.95 -6.88 -13.97
N LEU A 351 -6.19 -6.67 -12.69
CA LEU A 351 -5.73 -7.56 -11.63
C LEU A 351 -6.74 -8.66 -11.33
N GLN A 352 -6.24 -9.75 -10.80
CA GLN A 352 -7.05 -10.83 -10.24
C GLN A 352 -6.46 -11.27 -8.88
N ASP A 353 -7.25 -11.99 -8.10
CA ASP A 353 -6.82 -12.50 -6.80
C ASP A 353 -5.56 -13.38 -6.93
N GLY A 354 -4.53 -13.06 -6.16
CA GLY A 354 -3.27 -13.79 -6.11
C GLY A 354 -2.16 -13.21 -6.98
N ASP A 355 -2.47 -12.24 -7.85
CA ASP A 355 -1.47 -11.55 -8.67
C ASP A 355 -0.40 -10.85 -7.81
N VAL A 356 0.79 -10.68 -8.40
CA VAL A 356 1.88 -9.90 -7.81
C VAL A 356 2.44 -8.91 -8.82
N LEU A 357 2.52 -7.64 -8.45
CA LEU A 357 3.23 -6.62 -9.23
C LEU A 357 4.58 -6.35 -8.59
N SER A 358 5.67 -6.66 -9.28
CA SER A 358 7.05 -6.42 -8.82
C SER A 358 7.59 -5.18 -9.51
N VAL A 359 7.80 -4.13 -8.74
CA VAL A 359 8.15 -2.79 -9.25
C VAL A 359 9.58 -2.45 -8.86
N VAL A 360 10.39 -2.12 -9.86
CA VAL A 360 11.65 -1.42 -9.70
C VAL A 360 11.55 -0.11 -10.48
N HIS A 361 12.38 0.88 -10.18
CA HIS A 361 12.29 2.14 -10.92
C HIS A 361 12.49 1.91 -12.42
N GLY A 362 11.55 2.42 -13.23
CA GLY A 362 11.56 2.26 -14.68
C GLY A 362 11.21 0.87 -15.21
N HIS A 363 10.74 -0.07 -14.36
CA HIS A 363 10.28 -1.38 -14.80
C HIS A 363 9.28 -2.05 -13.85
N CYS A 364 8.21 -2.61 -14.40
CA CYS A 364 7.23 -3.39 -13.65
C CYS A 364 7.10 -4.80 -14.24
N THR A 365 7.12 -5.83 -13.40
CA THR A 365 6.75 -7.20 -13.79
C THR A 365 5.41 -7.57 -13.18
N HIS A 366 4.43 -7.91 -14.01
CA HIS A 366 3.15 -8.49 -13.58
C HIS A 366 3.27 -10.01 -13.55
N LEU A 367 3.24 -10.57 -12.34
CA LEU A 367 3.15 -11.99 -12.11
C LEU A 367 1.65 -12.34 -12.02
N VAL A 368 1.12 -12.90 -13.10
CA VAL A 368 -0.29 -13.29 -13.24
C VAL A 368 -0.49 -14.64 -12.57
N ALA A 369 -1.39 -14.71 -11.60
CA ALA A 369 -1.69 -15.92 -10.86
C ALA A 369 -2.27 -17.03 -11.76
N THR A 370 -1.67 -18.22 -11.71
CA THR A 370 -2.18 -19.46 -12.33
C THR A 370 -2.66 -20.48 -11.28
N GLU A 371 -2.81 -21.77 -11.59
CA GLU A 371 -3.09 -22.78 -10.55
C GLU A 371 -1.82 -23.15 -9.75
N SER A 372 -0.66 -23.10 -10.39
CA SER A 372 0.60 -23.63 -9.85
C SER A 372 1.60 -22.56 -9.39
N GLY A 373 1.52 -21.34 -9.92
CA GLY A 373 2.58 -20.34 -9.72
C GLY A 373 2.22 -19.01 -10.35
N TRP A 374 3.10 -18.41 -11.15
CA TRP A 374 2.77 -17.18 -11.86
C TRP A 374 3.37 -17.18 -13.25
N ASP A 375 2.63 -16.63 -14.21
CA ASP A 375 3.17 -16.27 -15.52
C ASP A 375 3.67 -14.83 -15.45
N ALA A 376 4.92 -14.61 -15.85
CA ALA A 376 5.56 -13.31 -15.75
C ALA A 376 5.40 -12.51 -17.05
N VAL A 377 4.85 -11.30 -16.92
CA VAL A 377 4.69 -10.33 -18.01
C VAL A 377 5.51 -9.09 -17.68
N SER A 378 6.45 -8.74 -18.56
CA SER A 378 7.26 -7.52 -18.45
C SER A 378 6.48 -6.33 -18.97
N ILE A 379 6.35 -5.28 -18.16
CA ILE A 379 5.64 -4.06 -18.50
C ILE A 379 6.65 -2.92 -18.64
N ALA A 380 6.67 -2.30 -19.83
CA ALA A 380 7.43 -1.09 -20.08
C ALA A 380 6.63 0.11 -19.54
N PRO A 381 7.12 0.85 -18.53
CA PRO A 381 6.36 1.95 -17.94
C PRO A 381 6.25 3.15 -18.89
N ASN A 382 5.22 3.97 -18.64
CA ASN A 382 5.07 5.29 -19.25
C ASN A 382 6.27 6.16 -18.88
N ARG A 383 6.78 6.95 -19.84
CA ARG A 383 7.96 7.80 -19.64
C ARG A 383 7.62 9.27 -19.54
#